data_AF-A6WFS7-F1
#
_entry.id   AF-A6WFS7-F1
#
_cell.length_a   1.000
_cell.length_b   1.000
_cell.length_c   1.000
_cell.angle_alpha   90.00
_cell.angle_beta   90.00
_cell.angle_gamma   90.00
#
_symmetry.space_group_name_H-M   'P 1'
#
loop_
_entity.id
_entity.type
_entity.pdbx_description
1 polymer ?
#
loop_
_entity_poly.entity_id
_entity_poly.type
_entity_poly.pdbx_seq_one_letter_code
_entity_poly.pdbx_strand_id
1 'polypeptide(L)'
;MSTTWSDETPLRSTPTETPEPAVAGDRGLRTPAVVHLGVGGLRLAHHAVCLHEVVRRRLSDDWGLVHVELRPPGEDGLIRLDRERDHRVQLPGTSSPEFREVEVLTEFTTSADDSAAVLDVLADPATRLVTLRVSEEQEFFGLCAAPEHPAARIAHGYLVRALARRRDAGLPPFTVLSCDPVPRNGARTRDAVLELARRTDPLLADWIGRDVRFPGSLVDPTLPGGSALPFRWVVEDDFGHGRPPLEEAGAHLVTHTAPHEQLRMHLLDGARCALGLVGGTAGARTTAEALADPRVRAFLGGFLEEAASSLLHVPGVDLPGYRAAVLARLAGADEPLPRSGSAAVSAVVLPSLRQALDHYRPRRHLVLAVAVWLLTLPGSGGDARTMLRQHHALLGTLADDPHLTAELQEALVLLAAGTFDPRPTDAPEETP
;
A
#
# COMPACT_ATOMS: atom_id res chain seq x y z
N MET A 1 -5.43 -18.26 68.55
CA MET A 1 -4.03 -18.69 68.35
C MET A 1 -3.73 -18.55 66.87
N SER A 2 -2.64 -17.85 66.55
CA SER A 2 -1.99 -17.69 65.23
C SER A 2 -2.77 -16.82 64.21
N THR A 3 -2.37 -15.64 63.72
CA THR A 3 -1.17 -14.78 63.63
C THR A 3 -0.90 -14.49 62.15
N THR A 4 -1.22 -13.23 61.78
CA THR A 4 -0.69 -12.33 60.73
C THR A 4 0.08 -12.89 59.52
N TRP A 5 -0.38 -12.45 58.35
CA TRP A 5 0.33 -12.52 57.07
C TRP A 5 1.24 -11.29 56.93
N SER A 6 2.54 -11.51 56.80
CA SER A 6 3.50 -10.57 56.24
C SER A 6 4.58 -11.40 55.55
N ASP A 7 4.81 -11.17 54.26
CA ASP A 7 6.18 -11.04 53.76
C ASP A 7 6.17 -10.42 52.36
N GLU A 8 6.81 -9.26 52.29
CA GLU A 8 7.21 -8.60 51.06
C GLU A 8 8.39 -9.38 50.45
N THR A 9 8.42 -9.52 49.13
CA THR A 9 9.66 -9.84 48.41
C THR A 9 9.75 -8.90 47.21
N PRO A 10 10.78 -8.04 47.11
CA PRO A 10 10.87 -7.05 46.05
C PRO A 10 11.23 -7.72 44.72
N LEU A 11 10.40 -7.47 43.70
CA LEU A 11 10.64 -7.85 42.32
C LEU A 11 11.92 -7.17 41.82
N ARG A 12 12.84 -7.99 41.30
CA ARG A 12 14.03 -7.54 40.56
C ARG A 12 13.58 -6.67 39.38
N SER A 13 14.04 -5.43 39.37
CA SER A 13 13.92 -4.51 38.24
C SER A 13 14.78 -5.01 37.07
N THR A 14 14.14 -5.31 35.95
CA THR A 14 14.78 -5.35 34.63
C THR A 14 15.09 -3.90 34.20
N PRO A 15 16.22 -3.64 33.53
CA PRO A 15 16.54 -2.30 33.08
C PRO A 15 15.60 -1.92 31.93
N THR A 16 14.69 -0.99 32.20
CA THR A 16 13.98 -0.25 31.16
C THR A 16 15.02 0.62 30.46
N GLU A 17 15.44 0.22 29.25
CA GLU A 17 16.04 1.17 28.31
C GLU A 17 15.01 2.26 28.09
N THR A 18 15.20 3.37 28.80
CA THR A 18 14.42 4.57 28.63
C THR A 18 14.86 5.14 27.29
N PRO A 19 13.96 5.42 26.32
CA PRO A 19 14.38 6.11 25.11
C PRO A 19 15.03 7.43 25.54
N GLU A 20 16.25 7.67 25.04
CA GLU A 20 16.98 8.90 25.31
C GLU A 20 16.06 10.10 25.03
N PRO A 21 16.03 11.11 25.92
CA PRO A 21 15.26 12.31 25.67
C PRO A 21 15.75 12.91 24.34
N ALA A 22 14.82 13.15 23.41
CA ALA A 22 15.09 13.84 22.16
C ALA A 22 15.83 15.14 22.51
N VAL A 23 17.14 15.15 22.25
CA VAL A 23 17.93 16.37 22.32
C VAL A 23 17.31 17.26 21.26
N ALA A 24 16.68 18.36 21.69
CA ALA A 24 16.26 19.45 20.83
C ALA A 24 17.53 20.07 20.21
N GLY A 25 18.11 19.36 19.24
CA GLY A 25 19.24 19.77 18.46
C GLY A 25 18.78 20.88 17.53
N ASP A 26 19.61 21.91 17.45
CA ASP A 26 19.54 23.05 16.55
C ASP A 26 18.87 22.65 15.22
N ARG A 27 17.61 23.08 15.03
CA ARG A 27 16.83 22.84 13.80
C ARG A 27 17.43 23.71 12.69
N GLY A 28 18.64 23.38 12.25
CA GLY A 28 19.35 24.09 11.20
C GLY A 28 18.42 24.35 10.02
N LEU A 29 18.52 25.55 9.46
CA LEU A 29 17.73 26.01 8.32
C LEU A 29 17.96 25.05 7.14
N ARG A 30 17.06 24.09 6.96
CA ARG A 30 17.06 23.18 5.80
C ARG A 30 16.45 23.93 4.63
N THR A 31 17.02 23.78 3.44
CA THR A 31 16.48 24.44 2.25
C THR A 31 15.23 23.68 1.80
N PRO A 32 14.03 24.30 1.77
CA PRO A 32 12.83 23.65 1.27
C PRO A 32 13.02 23.26 -0.20
N ALA A 33 12.86 21.98 -0.51
CA ALA A 33 12.97 21.48 -1.88
C ALA A 33 12.00 20.34 -2.22
N VAL A 34 11.36 19.76 -1.19
CA VAL A 34 10.30 18.76 -1.32
C VAL A 34 9.00 19.35 -0.80
N VAL A 35 7.94 19.28 -1.60
CA VAL A 35 6.58 19.63 -1.18
C VAL A 35 5.73 18.37 -1.13
N HIS A 36 5.15 18.05 0.03
CA HIS A 36 4.22 16.95 0.17
C HIS A 36 2.77 17.44 0.12
N LEU A 37 1.98 16.89 -0.80
CA LEU A 37 0.54 17.11 -0.91
C LEU A 37 -0.16 15.88 -0.31
N GLY A 38 -0.81 16.04 0.85
CA GLY A 38 -1.40 14.92 1.57
C GLY A 38 -2.70 15.23 2.29
N VAL A 39 -3.41 14.18 2.70
CA VAL A 39 -4.58 14.26 3.60
C VAL A 39 -4.29 13.51 4.90
N GLY A 40 -4.76 14.04 6.04
CA GLY A 40 -4.61 13.41 7.35
C GLY A 40 -3.23 13.59 7.98
N GLY A 41 -2.52 14.69 7.65
CA GLY A 41 -1.18 14.99 8.16
C GLY A 41 -0.07 14.10 7.60
N LEU A 42 1.13 14.15 8.20
CA LEU A 42 2.26 13.29 7.82
C LEU A 42 2.09 11.81 8.18
N ARG A 43 0.98 11.42 8.80
CA ARG A 43 0.76 10.05 9.29
C ARG A 43 1.01 8.99 8.22
N LEU A 44 0.58 9.23 6.98
CA LEU A 44 0.71 8.29 5.86
C LEU A 44 1.90 8.62 4.94
N ALA A 45 2.67 9.66 5.28
CA ALA A 45 3.80 10.14 4.50
C ALA A 45 5.07 9.30 4.77
N HIS A 46 5.04 8.00 4.49
CA HIS A 46 6.16 7.09 4.74
C HIS A 46 7.49 7.59 4.15
N HIS A 47 7.47 8.24 2.98
CA HIS A 47 8.66 8.86 2.38
C HIS A 47 9.34 9.91 3.29
N ALA A 48 8.60 10.57 4.19
CA ALA A 48 9.16 11.53 5.14
C ALA A 48 10.10 10.86 6.15
N VAL A 49 9.92 9.58 6.46
CA VAL A 49 10.89 8.81 7.27
C VAL A 49 12.21 8.66 6.54
N CYS A 50 12.17 8.43 5.22
CA CYS A 50 13.38 8.36 4.39
C CYS A 50 14.08 9.71 4.30
N LEU A 51 13.33 10.80 4.10
CA LEU A 51 13.90 12.16 4.11
C LEU A 51 14.45 12.54 5.50
N HIS A 52 13.81 12.09 6.57
CA HIS A 52 14.34 12.23 7.92
C HIS A 52 15.69 11.51 8.08
N GLU A 53 15.85 10.30 7.53
CA GLU A 53 17.15 9.61 7.54
C GLU A 53 18.23 10.32 6.72
N VAL A 54 17.86 10.97 5.60
CA VAL A 54 18.80 11.82 4.84
C VAL A 54 19.41 12.88 5.75
N VAL A 55 18.59 13.55 6.54
CA VAL A 55 19.10 14.61 7.43
C VAL A 55 19.75 14.06 8.69
N ARG A 56 19.15 13.06 9.35
CA ARG A 56 19.71 12.45 10.56
C ARG A 56 21.12 11.93 10.34
N ARG A 57 21.39 11.40 9.14
CA ARG A 57 22.69 10.87 8.74
C ARG A 57 23.60 11.91 8.08
N ARG A 58 23.16 13.18 8.00
CA ARG A 58 23.90 14.31 7.39
C ARG A 58 24.32 14.03 5.95
N LEU A 59 23.44 13.36 5.19
CA LEU A 59 23.68 13.07 3.78
C LEU A 59 23.44 14.31 2.90
N SER A 60 22.50 15.16 3.28
CA SER A 60 22.24 16.47 2.66
C SER A 60 21.29 17.32 3.51
N ASP A 61 21.48 18.65 3.48
CA ASP A 61 20.57 19.64 4.08
C ASP A 61 19.72 20.39 3.03
N ASP A 62 19.83 19.99 1.75
CA ASP A 62 19.20 20.66 0.60
C ASP A 62 17.79 20.13 0.27
N TRP A 63 17.27 19.22 1.08
CA TRP A 63 16.02 18.47 0.83
C TRP A 63 15.01 18.60 1.97
N GLY A 64 14.80 19.84 2.45
CA GLY A 64 13.77 20.16 3.42
C GLY A 64 12.36 19.87 2.88
N LEU A 65 11.47 19.42 3.77
CA LEU A 65 10.09 19.04 3.45
C LEU A 65 9.10 20.12 3.88
N VAL A 66 8.27 20.59 2.95
CA VAL A 66 7.08 21.39 3.25
C VAL A 66 5.86 20.47 3.16
N HIS A 67 5.06 20.39 4.22
CA HIS A 67 3.79 19.67 4.19
C HIS A 67 2.64 20.62 3.83
N VAL A 68 1.84 20.21 2.85
CA VAL A 68 0.61 20.87 2.43
C VAL A 68 -0.55 19.93 2.72
N GLU A 69 -1.33 20.28 3.72
CA GLU A 69 -2.57 19.58 4.04
C GLU A 69 -3.66 19.97 3.04
N LEU A 70 -4.14 19.00 2.28
CA LEU A 70 -5.28 19.16 1.38
C LEU A 70 -6.57 18.99 2.18
N ARG A 71 -7.48 19.96 2.07
CA ARG A 71 -8.80 19.91 2.70
C ARG A 71 -9.90 19.92 1.64
N PRO A 72 -10.49 18.77 1.33
CA PRO A 72 -11.68 18.71 0.48
C PRO A 72 -12.88 19.46 1.09
N PRO A 73 -13.72 20.11 0.26
CA PRO A 73 -14.93 20.78 0.75
C PRO A 73 -15.89 19.79 1.42
N GLY A 74 -16.39 20.11 2.61
CA GLY A 74 -17.37 19.29 3.34
C GLY A 74 -16.78 18.24 4.28
N GLU A 75 -15.45 18.14 4.39
CA GLU A 75 -14.73 17.24 5.30
C GLU A 75 -14.18 17.95 6.55
N ASP A 76 -14.76 19.10 6.92
CA ASP A 76 -14.31 19.95 8.04
C ASP A 76 -14.36 19.27 9.42
N GLY A 77 -15.09 18.15 9.54
CA GLY A 77 -15.38 17.48 10.82
C GLY A 77 -14.49 16.28 11.19
N LEU A 78 -13.75 15.68 10.24
CA LEU A 78 -13.05 14.41 10.47
C LEU A 78 -11.56 14.57 10.83
N ILE A 79 -10.95 15.70 10.46
CA ILE A 79 -9.50 15.90 10.65
C ILE A 79 -9.28 17.18 11.48
N ARG A 80 -9.48 17.09 12.79
CA ARG A 80 -8.80 18.02 13.71
C ARG A 80 -7.33 17.60 13.71
N LEU A 81 -6.53 18.26 12.88
CA LEU A 81 -5.08 18.17 12.99
C LEU A 81 -4.68 18.72 14.36
N ASP A 82 -4.26 17.79 15.21
CA ASP A 82 -3.51 18.12 16.40
C ASP A 82 -2.11 18.53 15.96
N ARG A 83 -1.77 19.82 16.13
CA ARG A 83 -0.46 20.37 15.74
C ARG A 83 0.71 19.64 16.41
N GLU A 84 0.49 18.95 17.52
CA GLU A 84 1.50 18.12 18.18
C GLU A 84 1.79 16.81 17.42
N ARG A 85 0.90 16.38 16.52
CA ARG A 85 1.06 15.15 15.70
C ARG A 85 1.60 15.42 14.30
N ASP A 86 1.89 16.67 13.97
CA ASP A 86 2.24 17.13 12.62
C ASP A 86 3.64 16.66 12.16
N HIS A 87 4.44 16.15 13.10
CA HIS A 87 5.77 15.59 12.83
C HIS A 87 5.83 14.07 12.94
N ARG A 88 4.69 13.35 12.96
CA ARG A 88 4.66 11.90 13.18
C ARG A 88 4.17 11.14 11.96
N VAL A 89 4.97 10.18 11.52
CA VAL A 89 4.62 9.21 10.49
C VAL A 89 4.26 7.89 11.16
N GLN A 90 3.12 7.29 10.83
CA GLN A 90 2.78 5.95 11.29
C GLN A 90 3.65 4.93 10.54
N LEU A 91 4.25 3.99 11.25
CA LEU A 91 5.01 2.93 10.60
C LEU A 91 4.05 1.90 10.00
N PRO A 92 4.28 1.46 8.76
CA PRO A 92 3.40 0.52 8.11
C PRO A 92 3.60 -0.85 8.76
N GLY A 93 2.47 -1.47 9.12
CA GLY A 93 2.43 -2.90 9.39
C GLY A 93 2.73 -3.37 10.79
N THR A 94 2.53 -2.52 11.78
CA THR A 94 2.45 -2.89 13.19
C THR A 94 0.99 -3.12 13.60
N SER A 95 0.72 -4.13 14.45
CA SER A 95 -0.63 -4.42 14.96
C SER A 95 -1.14 -3.34 15.90
N SER A 96 -0.24 -2.71 16.66
CA SER A 96 -0.45 -1.45 17.36
C SER A 96 0.14 -0.30 16.55
N PRO A 97 -0.52 0.86 16.39
CA PRO A 97 0.01 1.96 15.60
C PRO A 97 1.31 2.49 16.24
N GLU A 98 2.44 2.17 15.62
CA GLU A 98 3.74 2.73 15.97
C GLU A 98 3.94 3.99 15.14
N PHE A 99 4.56 5.01 15.74
CA PHE A 99 4.80 6.28 15.07
C PHE A 99 6.25 6.66 15.21
N ARG A 100 6.77 7.29 14.16
CA ARG A 100 8.10 7.85 14.10
C ARG A 100 8.04 9.36 13.96
N GLU A 101 8.77 10.06 14.80
CA GLU A 101 8.94 11.50 14.68
C GLU A 101 9.91 11.83 13.54
N VAL A 102 9.59 12.86 12.75
CA VAL A 102 10.38 13.32 11.61
C VAL A 102 10.73 14.79 11.74
N GLU A 103 12.04 15.06 11.76
CA GLU A 103 12.59 16.42 11.88
C GLU A 103 12.76 17.13 10.54
N VAL A 104 12.46 16.46 9.41
CA VAL A 104 12.68 17.01 8.06
C VAL A 104 11.66 18.06 7.66
N LEU A 105 10.56 18.17 8.41
CA LEU A 105 9.50 19.16 8.17
C LEU A 105 10.02 20.57 8.49
N THR A 106 10.09 21.41 7.47
CA THR A 106 10.49 22.82 7.57
C THR A 106 9.28 23.73 7.76
N GLU A 107 8.18 23.44 7.08
CA GLU A 107 6.98 24.28 7.06
C GLU A 107 5.71 23.44 6.87
N PHE A 108 4.60 23.93 7.40
CA PHE A 108 3.27 23.36 7.25
C PHE A 108 2.30 24.43 6.75
N THR A 109 1.51 24.11 5.72
CA THR A 109 0.44 24.97 5.19
C THR A 109 -0.81 24.15 4.85
N THR A 110 -1.95 24.80 4.65
CA THR A 110 -3.20 24.13 4.28
C THR A 110 -3.82 24.73 3.02
N SER A 111 -4.45 23.87 2.21
CA SER A 111 -5.08 24.31 0.96
C SER A 111 -6.32 25.19 1.16
N ALA A 112 -6.94 25.12 2.34
CA ALA A 112 -8.15 25.88 2.68
C ALA A 112 -7.84 27.30 3.13
N ASP A 113 -6.70 27.50 3.79
CA ASP A 113 -6.35 28.79 4.39
C ASP A 113 -5.73 29.73 3.36
N ASP A 114 -4.90 29.22 2.44
CA ASP A 114 -4.23 30.06 1.42
C ASP A 114 -3.80 29.28 0.17
N SER A 115 -4.66 29.25 -0.85
CA SER A 115 -4.32 28.64 -2.15
C SER A 115 -3.21 29.36 -2.91
N ALA A 116 -2.96 30.65 -2.65
CA ALA A 116 -1.89 31.39 -3.30
C ALA A 116 -0.54 30.98 -2.71
N ALA A 117 -0.43 30.89 -1.38
CA ALA A 117 0.78 30.42 -0.70
C ALA A 117 1.16 29.00 -1.13
N VAL A 118 0.20 28.07 -1.25
CA VAL A 118 0.47 26.72 -1.77
C VAL A 118 1.05 26.76 -3.19
N LEU A 119 0.48 27.59 -4.06
CA LEU A 119 0.99 27.75 -5.43
C LEU A 119 2.36 28.44 -5.47
N ASP A 120 2.64 29.36 -4.56
CA ASP A 120 3.92 30.06 -4.49
C ASP A 120 5.03 29.09 -4.07
N VAL A 121 4.80 28.27 -3.03
CA VAL A 121 5.74 27.22 -2.61
C VAL A 121 5.98 26.19 -3.71
N LEU A 122 4.93 25.74 -4.41
CA LEU A 122 5.07 24.81 -5.53
C LEU A 122 5.80 25.44 -6.74
N ALA A 123 5.60 26.74 -6.97
CA ALA A 123 6.23 27.47 -8.06
C ALA A 123 7.66 27.93 -7.74
N ASP A 124 8.09 27.90 -6.47
CA ASP A 124 9.42 28.30 -6.04
C ASP A 124 10.52 27.49 -6.76
N PRO A 125 11.52 28.14 -7.40
CA PRO A 125 12.62 27.45 -8.09
C PRO A 125 13.35 26.39 -7.25
N ALA A 126 13.39 26.52 -5.92
CA ALA A 126 13.99 25.55 -5.01
C ALA A 126 13.20 24.24 -4.90
N THR A 127 11.88 24.27 -5.15
CA THR A 127 11.02 23.08 -5.21
C THR A 127 11.40 22.24 -6.43
N ARG A 128 11.97 21.06 -6.18
CA ARG A 128 12.45 20.11 -7.19
C ARG A 128 11.67 18.80 -7.20
N LEU A 129 11.01 18.48 -6.08
CA LEU A 129 10.22 17.26 -5.91
C LEU A 129 8.88 17.59 -5.26
N VAL A 130 7.79 17.09 -5.82
CA VAL A 130 6.47 17.12 -5.22
C VAL A 130 5.99 15.70 -4.99
N THR A 131 5.73 15.32 -3.74
CA THR A 131 5.23 13.99 -3.37
C THR A 131 3.74 14.04 -3.08
N LEU A 132 3.01 12.96 -3.37
CA LEU A 132 1.55 12.92 -3.16
C LEU A 132 1.12 11.71 -2.33
N ARG A 133 0.21 11.94 -1.39
CA ARG A 133 -0.55 10.88 -0.71
C ARG A 133 -1.99 11.33 -0.49
N VAL A 134 -2.82 11.11 -1.51
CA VAL A 134 -4.17 11.69 -1.60
C VAL A 134 -5.29 10.64 -1.53
N SER A 135 -4.91 9.36 -1.50
CA SER A 135 -5.79 8.23 -1.20
C SER A 135 -5.61 7.76 0.24
N GLU A 136 -6.74 7.54 0.93
CA GLU A 136 -6.70 6.87 2.22
C GLU A 136 -6.37 5.40 2.05
N GLU A 137 -5.53 4.88 2.95
CA GLU A 137 -5.19 3.45 3.01
C GLU A 137 -6.41 2.56 3.36
N GLN A 138 -7.53 3.17 3.77
CA GLN A 138 -8.70 2.47 4.30
C GLN A 138 -9.65 1.90 3.24
N GLU A 139 -9.36 2.11 1.95
CA GLU A 139 -9.94 1.30 0.88
C GLU A 139 -9.09 0.04 0.74
N PHE A 140 -9.40 -0.93 1.60
CA PHE A 140 -8.66 -2.15 1.98
C PHE A 140 -8.05 -3.01 0.84
N PHE A 141 -8.19 -2.62 -0.44
CA PHE A 141 -7.66 -3.30 -1.63
C PHE A 141 -7.16 -2.36 -2.74
N GLY A 142 -6.82 -1.10 -2.44
CA GLY A 142 -6.25 -0.19 -3.44
C GLY A 142 -7.20 0.13 -4.60
N LEU A 143 -8.51 0.07 -4.35
CA LEU A 143 -9.57 0.33 -5.30
C LEU A 143 -10.60 1.32 -4.74
N CYS A 144 -10.20 2.59 -4.64
CA CYS A 144 -10.91 3.57 -5.43
C CYS A 144 -9.95 4.19 -6.42
N ALA A 145 -10.51 4.55 -7.57
CA ALA A 145 -9.82 5.31 -8.57
C ALA A 145 -9.32 6.61 -7.92
N ALA A 146 -8.01 6.69 -7.66
CA ALA A 146 -7.34 7.91 -7.21
C ALA A 146 -7.78 9.18 -7.98
N PRO A 147 -8.15 9.15 -9.29
CA PRO A 147 -8.63 10.36 -9.97
C PRO A 147 -9.96 10.93 -9.47
N GLU A 148 -10.82 10.13 -8.84
CA GLU A 148 -12.17 10.56 -8.43
C GLU A 148 -12.21 11.17 -7.02
N HIS A 149 -11.23 10.85 -6.17
CA HIS A 149 -11.16 11.38 -4.81
C HIS A 149 -11.05 12.92 -4.84
N PRO A 150 -11.86 13.66 -4.07
CA PRO A 150 -11.81 15.12 -4.03
C PRO A 150 -10.40 15.68 -3.78
N ALA A 151 -9.64 15.09 -2.86
CA ALA A 151 -8.28 15.53 -2.56
C ALA A 151 -7.33 15.35 -3.75
N ALA A 152 -7.47 14.26 -4.52
CA ALA A 152 -6.65 14.03 -5.69
C ALA A 152 -6.94 15.06 -6.80
N ARG A 153 -8.22 15.40 -7.03
CA ARG A 153 -8.59 16.47 -7.96
C ARG A 153 -7.99 17.82 -7.55
N ILE A 154 -8.01 18.13 -6.26
CA ILE A 154 -7.39 19.34 -5.70
C ILE A 154 -5.87 19.31 -5.94
N ALA A 155 -5.21 18.21 -5.60
CA ALA A 155 -3.78 18.05 -5.78
C ALA A 155 -3.36 18.17 -7.25
N HIS A 156 -4.01 17.45 -8.16
CA HIS A 156 -3.75 17.55 -9.60
C HIS A 156 -3.98 18.98 -10.12
N GLY A 157 -5.00 19.68 -9.60
CA GLY A 157 -5.23 21.09 -9.89
C GLY A 157 -4.08 21.99 -9.47
N TYR A 158 -3.53 21.80 -8.26
CA TYR A 158 -2.35 22.52 -7.81
C TYR A 158 -1.13 22.21 -8.67
N LEU A 159 -0.89 20.95 -9.02
CA LEU A 159 0.22 20.55 -9.90
C LEU A 159 0.15 21.27 -11.24
N VAL A 160 -1.01 21.21 -11.93
CA VAL A 160 -1.19 21.86 -13.25
C VAL A 160 -0.95 23.36 -13.15
N ARG A 161 -1.52 24.03 -12.14
CA ARG A 161 -1.40 25.49 -11.97
C ARG A 161 0.03 25.91 -11.60
N ALA A 162 0.72 25.17 -10.75
CA ALA A 162 2.11 25.44 -10.40
C ALA A 162 3.04 25.22 -11.60
N LEU A 163 2.85 24.13 -12.35
CA LEU A 163 3.59 23.84 -13.57
C LEU A 163 3.37 24.91 -14.65
N ALA A 164 2.15 25.42 -14.79
CA ALA A 164 1.86 26.56 -15.66
C ALA A 164 2.66 27.80 -15.26
N ARG A 165 2.64 28.17 -13.97
CA ARG A 165 3.42 29.32 -13.45
C ARG A 165 4.92 29.16 -13.71
N ARG A 166 5.46 27.96 -13.49
CA ARG A 166 6.88 27.67 -13.74
C ARG A 166 7.22 27.78 -15.22
N ARG A 167 6.42 27.19 -16.10
CA ARG A 167 6.58 27.30 -17.56
C ARG A 167 6.58 28.76 -18.01
N ASP A 168 5.58 29.52 -17.57
CA ASP A 168 5.41 30.93 -17.98
C ASP A 168 6.54 31.82 -17.44
N ALA A 169 7.14 31.46 -16.30
CA ALA A 169 8.33 32.10 -15.74
C ALA A 169 9.67 31.59 -16.32
N GLY A 170 9.65 30.62 -17.24
CA GLY A 170 10.87 30.00 -17.79
C GLY A 170 11.65 29.13 -16.79
N LEU A 171 11.00 28.66 -15.74
CA LEU A 171 11.58 27.79 -14.72
C LEU A 171 11.50 26.32 -15.15
N PRO A 172 12.49 25.48 -14.75
CA PRO A 172 12.41 24.04 -14.95
C PRO A 172 11.20 23.46 -14.21
N PRO A 173 10.58 22.34 -14.65
CA PRO A 173 9.56 21.66 -13.87
C PRO A 173 10.11 21.08 -12.54
N PHE A 174 9.25 20.46 -11.74
CA PHE A 174 9.63 19.57 -10.64
C PHE A 174 9.26 18.13 -10.99
N THR A 175 9.85 17.16 -10.30
CA THR A 175 9.41 15.74 -10.38
C THR A 175 8.15 15.54 -9.55
N VAL A 176 7.22 14.71 -10.01
CA VAL A 176 5.98 14.37 -9.30
C VAL A 176 5.99 12.90 -8.89
N LEU A 177 6.10 12.62 -7.60
CA LEU A 177 6.22 11.26 -7.05
C LEU A 177 4.97 10.89 -6.25
N SER A 178 4.10 10.04 -6.80
CA SER A 178 2.97 9.52 -6.03
C SER A 178 3.45 8.43 -5.06
N CYS A 179 2.97 8.51 -3.81
CA CYS A 179 3.17 7.55 -2.74
C CYS A 179 1.85 6.85 -2.35
N ASP A 180 0.82 6.94 -3.20
CA ASP A 180 -0.45 6.23 -3.03
C ASP A 180 -0.26 4.72 -3.21
N PRO A 181 -1.03 3.86 -2.50
CA PRO A 181 -0.83 2.42 -2.46
C PRO A 181 -1.59 1.76 -3.63
N VAL A 182 -1.49 2.36 -4.81
CA VAL A 182 -2.19 1.91 -6.02
C VAL A 182 -1.19 1.51 -7.08
N PRO A 183 -1.44 0.45 -7.86
CA PRO A 183 -0.56 0.05 -8.95
C PRO A 183 -0.39 1.17 -9.98
N ARG A 184 0.82 1.30 -10.52
CA ARG A 184 1.20 2.30 -11.53
C ARG A 184 0.88 3.73 -11.10
N ASN A 185 1.08 4.05 -9.81
CA ASN A 185 0.72 5.35 -9.24
C ASN A 185 1.32 6.54 -10.02
N GLY A 186 2.60 6.50 -10.39
CA GLY A 186 3.25 7.51 -11.23
C GLY A 186 2.54 7.72 -12.57
N ALA A 187 2.30 6.63 -13.32
CA ALA A 187 1.59 6.70 -14.60
C ALA A 187 0.15 7.21 -14.46
N ARG A 188 -0.58 6.78 -13.43
CA ARG A 188 -1.95 7.27 -13.16
C ARG A 188 -1.97 8.76 -12.84
N THR A 189 -1.02 9.24 -12.02
CA THR A 189 -0.87 10.68 -11.73
C THR A 189 -0.53 11.44 -13.01
N ARG A 190 0.39 10.93 -13.85
CA ARG A 190 0.71 11.53 -15.16
C ARG A 190 -0.54 11.67 -16.03
N ASP A 191 -1.30 10.59 -16.20
CA ASP A 191 -2.47 10.59 -17.06
C ASP A 191 -3.54 11.59 -16.57
N ALA A 192 -3.79 11.63 -15.25
CA ALA A 192 -4.74 12.57 -14.65
C ALA A 192 -4.30 14.04 -14.80
N VAL A 193 -3.02 14.34 -14.55
CA VAL A 193 -2.47 15.70 -14.70
C VAL A 193 -2.51 16.14 -16.16
N LEU A 194 -2.15 15.27 -17.11
CA LEU A 194 -2.20 15.59 -18.54
C LEU A 194 -3.63 15.78 -19.03
N GLU A 195 -4.57 14.95 -18.58
CA GLU A 195 -5.98 15.12 -18.92
C GLU A 195 -6.52 16.46 -18.41
N LEU A 196 -6.19 16.81 -17.16
CA LEU A 196 -6.60 18.09 -16.58
C LEU A 196 -5.98 19.27 -17.31
N ALA A 197 -4.68 19.22 -17.60
CA ALA A 197 -3.99 20.26 -18.35
C ALA A 197 -4.57 20.44 -19.75
N ARG A 198 -4.90 19.36 -20.47
CA ARG A 198 -5.49 19.42 -21.82
C ARG A 198 -6.83 20.16 -21.86
N ARG A 199 -7.60 20.13 -20.76
CA ARG A 199 -8.89 20.83 -20.67
C ARG A 199 -8.72 22.35 -20.58
N THR A 200 -7.57 22.84 -20.12
CA THR A 200 -7.32 24.28 -19.93
C THR A 200 -6.32 24.85 -20.93
N ASP A 201 -5.23 24.13 -21.21
CA ASP A 201 -4.15 24.55 -22.10
C ASP A 201 -3.47 23.31 -22.72
N PRO A 202 -3.77 22.96 -23.99
CA PRO A 202 -3.14 21.84 -24.68
C PRO A 202 -1.62 21.96 -24.81
N LEU A 203 -1.07 23.17 -24.97
CA LEU A 203 0.38 23.37 -25.05
C LEU A 203 1.06 23.17 -23.70
N LEU A 204 0.37 23.49 -22.60
CA LEU A 204 0.82 23.13 -21.26
C LEU A 204 0.88 21.61 -21.11
N ALA A 205 -0.14 20.90 -21.57
CA ALA A 205 -0.17 19.45 -21.47
C ALA A 205 0.98 18.80 -22.25
N ASP A 206 1.28 19.29 -23.46
CA ASP A 206 2.42 18.80 -24.25
C ASP A 206 3.76 19.06 -23.54
N TRP A 207 3.91 20.26 -22.96
CA TRP A 207 5.09 20.61 -22.16
C TRP A 207 5.24 19.70 -20.93
N ILE A 208 4.16 19.51 -20.15
CA ILE A 208 4.15 18.59 -18.99
C ILE A 208 4.51 17.17 -19.44
N GLY A 209 3.91 16.69 -20.53
CA GLY A 209 4.09 15.32 -21.01
C GLY A 209 5.51 15.00 -21.47
N ARG A 210 6.27 16.02 -21.86
CA ARG A 210 7.66 15.96 -22.29
C ARG A 210 8.65 16.19 -21.15
N ASP A 211 8.39 17.20 -20.32
CA ASP A 211 9.42 17.77 -19.42
C ASP A 211 9.23 17.35 -17.95
N VAL A 212 8.05 16.87 -17.54
CA VAL A 212 7.78 16.45 -16.15
C VAL A 212 7.94 14.94 -15.99
N ARG A 213 8.65 14.51 -14.94
CA ARG A 213 8.80 13.10 -14.56
C ARG A 213 7.77 12.66 -13.54
N PHE A 214 7.26 11.43 -13.72
CA PHE A 214 6.26 10.80 -12.86
C PHE A 214 6.67 9.38 -12.45
N PRO A 215 7.77 9.22 -11.70
CA PRO A 215 8.24 7.92 -11.25
C PRO A 215 7.20 7.19 -10.40
N GLY A 216 7.13 5.87 -10.55
CA GLY A 216 6.37 4.98 -9.67
C GLY A 216 7.04 4.80 -8.31
N SER A 217 6.24 4.50 -7.29
CA SER A 217 6.76 4.08 -5.98
C SER A 217 5.88 3.05 -5.27
N LEU A 218 6.48 2.31 -4.36
CA LEU A 218 5.81 1.28 -3.57
C LEU A 218 6.40 1.24 -2.16
N VAL A 219 5.54 1.30 -1.14
CA VAL A 219 5.91 0.93 0.23
C VAL A 219 5.52 -0.53 0.45
N ASP A 220 6.42 -1.36 0.93
CA ASP A 220 6.14 -2.74 1.32
C ASP A 220 6.74 -3.03 2.71
N PRO A 221 5.91 -3.17 3.76
CA PRO A 221 6.36 -3.51 5.10
C PRO A 221 6.75 -5.00 5.25
N THR A 222 6.45 -5.85 4.27
CA THR A 222 6.71 -7.29 4.33
C THR A 222 8.11 -7.64 3.86
N LEU A 223 8.68 -6.83 2.96
CA LEU A 223 10.10 -6.90 2.64
C LEU A 223 10.88 -6.26 3.79
N PRO A 224 11.96 -6.91 4.27
CA PRO A 224 12.84 -6.27 5.24
C PRO A 224 13.33 -4.94 4.68
N GLY A 225 13.22 -3.90 5.51
CA GLY A 225 13.70 -2.56 5.18
C GLY A 225 15.21 -2.54 5.01
N GLY A 226 15.72 -1.53 4.31
CA GLY A 226 17.15 -1.21 4.40
C GLY A 226 17.53 -0.87 5.84
N SER A 227 18.81 -0.95 6.21
CA SER A 227 19.29 -0.75 7.60
C SER A 227 18.78 0.52 8.33
N ALA A 228 18.16 1.48 7.63
CA ALA A 228 17.66 2.75 8.17
C ALA A 228 16.11 2.91 8.13
N LEU A 229 15.38 2.07 7.37
CA LEU A 229 13.92 2.14 7.25
C LEU A 229 13.26 0.90 7.89
N PRO A 230 12.15 1.06 8.63
CA PRO A 230 11.40 -0.07 9.18
C PRO A 230 10.53 -0.80 8.13
N PHE A 231 10.56 -0.35 6.88
CA PHE A 231 9.85 -0.91 5.73
C PHE A 231 10.72 -0.79 4.49
N ARG A 232 10.34 -1.48 3.41
CA ARG A 232 10.96 -1.24 2.10
C ARG A 232 10.20 -0.17 1.34
N TRP A 233 10.90 0.85 0.85
CA TRP A 233 10.37 1.81 -0.10
C TRP A 233 11.07 1.63 -1.44
N VAL A 234 10.36 1.13 -2.44
CA VAL A 234 10.84 0.95 -3.81
C VAL A 234 10.44 2.17 -4.62
N VAL A 235 11.38 2.77 -5.35
CA VAL A 235 11.14 3.99 -6.13
C VAL A 235 11.82 3.88 -7.49
N GLU A 236 11.13 4.26 -8.56
CA GLU A 236 11.76 4.36 -9.88
C GLU A 236 12.77 5.52 -9.91
N ASP A 237 13.99 5.27 -10.36
CA ASP A 237 15.04 6.32 -10.46
C ASP A 237 14.88 7.17 -11.74
N ASP A 238 13.73 7.86 -11.84
CA ASP A 238 13.40 8.79 -12.94
C ASP A 238 13.04 10.18 -12.40
N PHE A 239 14.06 10.98 -12.09
CA PHE A 239 13.92 12.33 -11.56
C PHE A 239 14.49 13.37 -12.52
N GLY A 240 13.72 14.44 -12.77
CA GLY A 240 14.09 15.46 -13.76
C GLY A 240 15.12 16.49 -13.28
N HIS A 241 15.17 16.76 -11.97
CA HIS A 241 15.90 17.89 -11.39
C HIS A 241 16.65 17.52 -10.11
N GLY A 242 17.32 16.35 -10.15
CA GLY A 242 17.97 15.76 -8.99
C GLY A 242 16.96 15.15 -8.01
N ARG A 243 17.49 14.47 -7.00
CA ARG A 243 16.73 13.84 -5.92
C ARG A 243 17.59 13.77 -4.65
N PRO A 244 16.99 13.58 -3.47
CA PRO A 244 17.75 13.24 -2.28
C PRO A 244 18.51 11.91 -2.47
N PRO A 245 19.57 11.65 -1.68
CA PRO A 245 20.28 10.37 -1.66
C PRO A 245 19.43 9.30 -0.95
N LEU A 246 18.31 8.94 -1.58
CA LEU A 246 17.28 8.05 -1.05
C LEU A 246 17.81 6.64 -0.79
N GLU A 247 18.66 6.14 -1.67
CA GLU A 247 19.31 4.84 -1.57
C GLU A 247 20.22 4.74 -0.33
N GLU A 248 20.94 5.82 -0.03
CA GLU A 248 21.77 5.89 1.16
C GLU A 248 20.90 5.95 2.41
N ALA A 249 19.72 6.57 2.34
CA ALA A 249 18.73 6.64 3.42
C ALA A 249 17.83 5.38 3.55
N GLY A 250 18.05 4.36 2.71
CA GLY A 250 17.41 3.04 2.83
C GLY A 250 16.29 2.75 1.82
N ALA A 251 15.98 3.67 0.90
CA ALA A 251 15.10 3.38 -0.22
C ALA A 251 15.78 2.42 -1.22
N HIS A 252 14.98 1.69 -1.99
CA HIS A 252 15.45 0.80 -3.04
C HIS A 252 15.11 1.39 -4.41
N LEU A 253 16.13 1.91 -5.08
CA LEU A 253 15.98 2.50 -6.40
C LEU A 253 16.00 1.42 -7.48
N VAL A 254 15.01 1.48 -8.37
CA VAL A 254 14.81 0.50 -9.44
C VAL A 254 14.54 1.20 -10.77
N THR A 255 14.64 0.46 -11.87
CA THR A 255 14.22 0.97 -13.18
C THR A 255 12.71 0.98 -13.32
N HIS A 256 12.03 -0.05 -12.82
CA HIS A 256 10.57 -0.19 -12.89
C HIS A 256 10.00 -0.77 -11.61
N THR A 257 8.92 -0.18 -11.07
CA THR A 257 8.24 -0.70 -9.87
C THR A 257 7.30 -1.86 -10.18
N ALA A 258 6.86 -2.02 -11.43
CA ALA A 258 5.84 -2.99 -11.82
C ALA A 258 6.07 -4.42 -11.30
N PRO A 259 7.30 -5.01 -11.34
CA PRO A 259 7.53 -6.33 -10.76
C PRO A 259 7.31 -6.40 -9.24
N HIS A 260 7.66 -5.34 -8.51
CA HIS A 260 7.46 -5.24 -7.06
C HIS A 260 5.99 -4.99 -6.71
N GLU A 261 5.29 -4.18 -7.49
CA GLU A 261 3.85 -3.96 -7.35
C GLU A 261 3.08 -5.27 -7.56
N GLN A 262 3.42 -6.02 -8.62
CA GLN A 262 2.85 -7.35 -8.87
C GLN A 262 3.14 -8.31 -7.71
N LEU A 263 4.40 -8.40 -7.26
CA LEU A 263 4.78 -9.25 -6.14
C LEU A 263 3.88 -9.01 -4.91
N ARG A 264 3.77 -7.76 -4.47
CA ARG A 264 2.97 -7.39 -3.31
C ARG A 264 1.48 -7.67 -3.55
N MET A 265 0.96 -7.27 -4.70
CA MET A 265 -0.44 -7.46 -5.07
C MET A 265 -0.83 -8.95 -5.04
N HIS A 266 -0.04 -9.82 -5.67
CA HIS A 266 -0.34 -11.24 -5.79
C HIS A 266 -0.15 -12.00 -4.47
N LEU A 267 0.91 -11.69 -3.71
CA LEU A 267 1.28 -12.48 -2.54
C LEU A 267 0.79 -11.87 -1.24
N LEU A 268 0.99 -10.58 -0.98
CA LEU A 268 0.53 -9.97 0.27
C LEU A 268 -0.96 -9.65 0.21
N ASP A 269 -1.37 -8.80 -0.75
CA ASP A 269 -2.74 -8.31 -0.80
C ASP A 269 -3.70 -9.45 -1.23
N GLY A 270 -3.27 -10.29 -2.17
CA GLY A 270 -3.96 -11.51 -2.59
C GLY A 270 -4.17 -12.51 -1.45
N ALA A 271 -3.13 -12.79 -0.65
CA ALA A 271 -3.25 -13.70 0.49
C ALA A 271 -4.14 -13.13 1.60
N ARG A 272 -4.05 -11.81 1.88
CA ARG A 272 -4.98 -11.13 2.81
C ARG A 272 -6.43 -11.27 2.34
N CYS A 273 -6.69 -11.07 1.05
CA CYS A 273 -8.01 -11.23 0.47
C CYS A 273 -8.52 -12.67 0.62
N ALA A 274 -7.71 -13.63 0.19
CA ALA A 274 -8.04 -15.05 0.24
C ALA A 274 -8.31 -15.51 1.67
N LEU A 275 -7.48 -15.11 2.64
CA LEU A 275 -7.67 -15.39 4.06
C LEU A 275 -8.99 -14.81 4.59
N GLY A 276 -9.35 -13.58 4.21
CA GLY A 276 -10.63 -12.98 4.58
C GLY A 276 -11.83 -13.77 4.08
N LEU A 277 -11.75 -14.30 2.86
CA LEU A 277 -12.81 -15.15 2.27
C LEU A 277 -12.93 -16.48 3.03
N VAL A 278 -11.85 -17.27 3.09
CA VAL A 278 -11.92 -18.61 3.69
C VAL A 278 -12.12 -18.56 5.21
N GLY A 279 -11.44 -17.65 5.90
CA GLY A 279 -11.59 -17.45 7.34
C GLY A 279 -13.01 -17.01 7.70
N GLY A 280 -13.62 -16.15 6.88
CA GLY A 280 -14.98 -15.68 7.09
C GLY A 280 -15.99 -16.82 6.97
N THR A 281 -15.83 -17.68 5.96
CA THR A 281 -16.67 -18.88 5.82
C THR A 281 -16.45 -19.92 6.92
N ALA A 282 -15.27 -19.95 7.53
CA ALA A 282 -14.97 -20.78 8.69
C ALA A 282 -15.49 -20.19 10.03
N GLY A 283 -16.09 -18.99 10.01
CA GLY A 283 -16.64 -18.32 11.19
C GLY A 283 -15.60 -17.58 12.03
N ALA A 284 -14.36 -17.42 11.54
CA ALA A 284 -13.34 -16.65 12.22
C ALA A 284 -13.63 -15.14 12.18
N ARG A 285 -13.33 -14.45 13.27
CA ARG A 285 -13.49 -12.99 13.40
C ARG A 285 -12.17 -12.26 13.35
N THR A 286 -11.08 -12.94 13.71
CA THR A 286 -9.72 -12.41 13.64
C THR A 286 -8.84 -13.26 12.72
N THR A 287 -7.76 -12.64 12.25
CA THR A 287 -6.73 -13.31 11.44
C THR A 287 -6.10 -14.48 12.22
N ALA A 288 -5.86 -14.29 13.53
CA ALA A 288 -5.35 -15.33 14.41
C ALA A 288 -6.32 -16.53 14.56
N GLU A 289 -7.62 -16.27 14.76
CA GLU A 289 -8.65 -17.31 14.81
C GLU A 289 -8.68 -18.12 13.49
N ALA A 290 -8.58 -17.46 12.34
CA ALA A 290 -8.59 -18.12 11.04
C ALA A 290 -7.35 -19.02 10.84
N LEU A 291 -6.16 -18.53 11.18
CA LEU A 291 -4.90 -19.26 10.99
C LEU A 291 -4.66 -20.37 12.03
N ALA A 292 -5.45 -20.38 13.11
CA ALA A 292 -5.48 -21.50 14.05
C ALA A 292 -6.00 -22.80 13.37
N ASP A 293 -6.93 -22.69 12.40
CA ASP A 293 -7.40 -23.85 11.63
C ASP A 293 -6.31 -24.34 10.66
N PRO A 294 -5.80 -25.59 10.82
CA PRO A 294 -4.78 -26.15 9.93
C PRO A 294 -5.19 -26.17 8.45
N ARG A 295 -6.48 -26.28 8.14
CA ARG A 295 -7.01 -26.30 6.78
C ARG A 295 -6.89 -24.93 6.12
N VAL A 296 -7.18 -23.85 6.86
CA VAL A 296 -7.02 -22.47 6.38
C VAL A 296 -5.54 -22.17 6.16
N ARG A 297 -4.67 -22.65 7.05
CA ARG A 297 -3.21 -22.49 6.91
C ARG A 297 -2.65 -23.23 5.69
N ALA A 298 -3.09 -24.47 5.47
CA ALA A 298 -2.73 -25.25 4.29
C ALA A 298 -3.21 -24.58 3.00
N PHE A 299 -4.46 -24.12 2.98
CA PHE A 299 -5.03 -23.36 1.87
C PHE A 299 -4.15 -22.14 1.53
N LEU A 300 -3.80 -21.33 2.52
CA LEU A 300 -3.06 -20.10 2.32
C LEU A 300 -1.63 -20.36 1.83
N GLY A 301 -0.99 -21.42 2.33
CA GLY A 301 0.32 -21.87 1.85
C GLY A 301 0.28 -22.26 0.37
N GLY A 302 -0.74 -23.03 -0.03
CA GLY A 302 -0.96 -23.43 -1.43
C GLY A 302 -1.32 -22.25 -2.34
N PHE A 303 -2.16 -21.33 -1.87
CA PHE A 303 -2.46 -20.07 -2.57
C PHE A 303 -1.18 -19.28 -2.87
N LEU A 304 -0.31 -19.11 -1.87
CA LEU A 304 0.95 -18.39 -2.03
C LEU A 304 1.92 -19.12 -2.98
N GLU A 305 1.93 -20.46 -2.98
CA GLU A 305 2.72 -21.27 -3.92
C GLU A 305 2.28 -21.02 -5.36
N GLU A 306 0.98 -21.16 -5.62
CA GLU A 306 0.40 -20.99 -6.95
C GLU A 306 0.57 -19.57 -7.48
N ALA A 307 0.25 -18.57 -6.64
CA ALA A 307 0.44 -17.16 -6.98
C ALA A 307 1.92 -16.86 -7.30
N ALA A 308 2.85 -17.35 -6.48
CA ALA A 308 4.28 -17.14 -6.72
C ALA A 308 4.79 -17.85 -7.97
N SER A 309 4.30 -19.06 -8.27
CA SER A 309 4.70 -19.83 -9.46
C SER A 309 4.34 -19.15 -10.78
N SER A 310 3.38 -18.21 -10.72
CA SER A 310 2.88 -17.46 -11.86
C SER A 310 3.64 -16.14 -12.06
N LEU A 311 4.35 -15.65 -11.03
CA LEU A 311 5.13 -14.41 -11.09
C LEU A 311 6.36 -14.54 -12.00
N LEU A 312 6.63 -13.46 -12.74
CA LEU A 312 7.92 -13.28 -13.41
C LEU A 312 9.00 -12.93 -12.37
N HIS A 313 10.26 -13.05 -12.77
CA HIS A 313 11.39 -12.72 -11.89
C HIS A 313 11.29 -11.28 -11.38
N VAL A 314 11.39 -11.11 -10.05
CA VAL A 314 11.43 -9.81 -9.37
C VAL A 314 12.86 -9.53 -8.94
N PRO A 315 13.53 -8.53 -9.53
CA PRO A 315 14.93 -8.24 -9.23
C PRO A 315 15.17 -8.01 -7.73
N GLY A 316 16.21 -8.64 -7.19
CA GLY A 316 16.64 -8.43 -5.80
C GLY A 316 15.70 -8.96 -4.71
N VAL A 317 14.72 -9.79 -5.06
CA VAL A 317 13.78 -10.39 -4.10
C VAL A 317 13.97 -11.91 -4.01
N ASP A 318 14.16 -12.40 -2.78
CA ASP A 318 14.05 -13.81 -2.44
C ASP A 318 12.56 -14.20 -2.30
N LEU A 319 11.99 -14.83 -3.33
CA LEU A 319 10.56 -15.18 -3.37
C LEU A 319 10.14 -16.14 -2.23
N PRO A 320 10.85 -17.26 -1.97
CA PRO A 320 10.60 -18.09 -0.79
C PRO A 320 10.62 -17.32 0.53
N GLY A 321 11.65 -16.48 0.75
CA GLY A 321 11.74 -15.65 1.94
C GLY A 321 10.59 -14.65 2.06
N TYR A 322 10.17 -14.02 0.95
CA TYR A 322 9.03 -13.11 0.94
C TYR A 322 7.72 -13.82 1.28
N ARG A 323 7.47 -15.02 0.75
CA ARG A 323 6.28 -15.82 1.10
C ARG A 323 6.25 -16.17 2.59
N ALA A 324 7.39 -16.56 3.15
CA ALA A 324 7.51 -16.82 4.58
C ALA A 324 7.23 -15.56 5.41
N ALA A 325 7.72 -14.39 4.97
CA ALA A 325 7.45 -13.11 5.60
C ALA A 325 5.96 -12.72 5.54
N VAL A 326 5.28 -12.94 4.41
CA VAL A 326 3.82 -12.74 4.30
C VAL A 326 3.08 -13.61 5.31
N LEU A 327 3.40 -14.91 5.39
CA LEU A 327 2.75 -15.82 6.34
C LEU A 327 3.00 -15.42 7.79
N ALA A 328 4.25 -15.11 8.14
CA ALA A 328 4.62 -14.67 9.49
C ALA A 328 3.88 -13.37 9.87
N ARG A 329 3.78 -12.44 8.93
CA ARG A 329 3.05 -11.18 9.10
C ARG A 329 1.57 -11.41 9.36
N LEU A 330 0.91 -12.26 8.57
CA LEU A 330 -0.51 -12.59 8.79
C LEU A 330 -0.71 -13.32 10.12
N ALA A 331 0.20 -14.21 10.50
CA ALA A 331 0.11 -14.95 11.76
C ALA A 331 0.35 -14.08 13.01
N GLY A 332 1.23 -13.09 12.94
CA GLY A 332 1.53 -12.19 14.05
C GLY A 332 0.47 -11.12 14.31
N ALA A 333 -0.61 -11.13 13.54
CA ALA A 333 -1.60 -10.07 13.52
C ALA A 333 -2.86 -10.46 14.30
N ASP A 334 -3.02 -9.94 15.53
CA ASP A 334 -4.29 -10.00 16.25
C ASP A 334 -5.23 -8.89 15.77
N GLU A 335 -5.44 -8.83 14.45
CA GLU A 335 -6.33 -7.88 13.78
C GLU A 335 -7.67 -8.54 13.40
N PRO A 336 -8.74 -7.73 13.25
CA PRO A 336 -9.97 -8.18 12.63
C PRO A 336 -9.69 -8.84 11.28
N LEU A 337 -10.45 -9.90 10.98
CA LEU A 337 -10.31 -10.61 9.72
C LEU A 337 -10.53 -9.64 8.53
N PRO A 338 -9.71 -9.71 7.47
CA PRO A 338 -9.85 -8.83 6.31
C PRO A 338 -11.24 -8.93 5.66
N ARG A 339 -11.90 -7.78 5.45
CA ARG A 339 -13.21 -7.73 4.77
C ARG A 339 -13.04 -7.83 3.26
N SER A 340 -13.20 -9.02 2.70
CA SER A 340 -12.92 -9.28 1.28
C SER A 340 -14.19 -9.27 0.42
N GLY A 341 -14.49 -8.13 -0.21
CA GLY A 341 -15.62 -7.98 -1.14
C GLY A 341 -15.25 -8.13 -2.62
N SER A 342 -16.21 -7.95 -3.52
CA SER A 342 -15.99 -8.11 -4.98
C SER A 342 -14.91 -7.20 -5.55
N ALA A 343 -14.78 -5.97 -5.07
CA ALA A 343 -13.71 -5.06 -5.47
C ALA A 343 -12.34 -5.68 -5.14
N ALA A 344 -12.16 -6.15 -3.90
CA ALA A 344 -10.96 -6.84 -3.45
C ALA A 344 -10.53 -7.97 -4.37
N VAL A 345 -11.45 -8.91 -4.57
CA VAL A 345 -11.22 -10.11 -5.37
C VAL A 345 -10.83 -9.73 -6.80
N SER A 346 -11.52 -8.74 -7.37
CA SER A 346 -11.23 -8.24 -8.71
C SER A 346 -9.85 -7.60 -8.83
N ALA A 347 -9.35 -6.92 -7.79
CA ALA A 347 -8.04 -6.28 -7.81
C ALA A 347 -6.87 -7.22 -7.57
N VAL A 348 -7.01 -8.21 -6.66
CA VAL A 348 -5.83 -8.95 -6.16
C VAL A 348 -5.90 -10.46 -6.36
N VAL A 349 -7.09 -11.04 -6.49
CA VAL A 349 -7.26 -12.50 -6.70
C VAL A 349 -7.43 -12.83 -8.18
N LEU A 350 -8.33 -12.16 -8.89
CA LEU A 350 -8.58 -12.44 -10.32
C LEU A 350 -7.34 -12.22 -11.20
N PRO A 351 -6.48 -11.19 -10.96
CA PRO A 351 -5.24 -11.06 -11.71
C PRO A 351 -4.27 -12.22 -11.47
N SER A 352 -4.18 -12.73 -10.24
CA SER A 352 -3.38 -13.91 -9.91
C SER A 352 -3.85 -15.15 -10.68
N LEU A 353 -5.17 -15.36 -10.72
CA LEU A 353 -5.78 -16.45 -11.47
C LEU A 353 -5.55 -16.32 -12.98
N ARG A 354 -5.75 -15.11 -13.53
CA ARG A 354 -5.47 -14.81 -14.94
C ARG A 354 -4.02 -15.14 -15.29
N GLN A 355 -3.07 -14.71 -14.47
CA GLN A 355 -1.66 -14.96 -14.73
C GLN A 355 -1.31 -16.45 -14.66
N ALA A 356 -1.94 -17.20 -13.75
CA ALA A 356 -1.78 -18.65 -13.69
C ALA A 356 -2.36 -19.35 -14.93
N LEU A 357 -3.48 -18.87 -15.47
CA LEU A 357 -4.06 -19.33 -16.74
C LEU A 357 -3.11 -19.07 -17.91
N ASP A 358 -2.67 -17.82 -18.06
CA ASP A 358 -1.83 -17.37 -19.17
C ASP A 358 -0.47 -18.11 -19.21
N HIS A 359 0.06 -18.49 -18.04
CA HIS A 359 1.32 -19.21 -17.89
C HIS A 359 1.17 -20.73 -17.70
N TYR A 360 -0.03 -21.29 -17.85
CA TYR A 360 -0.31 -22.73 -17.65
C TYR A 360 0.21 -23.27 -16.32
N ARG A 361 0.06 -22.49 -15.24
CA ARG A 361 0.48 -22.85 -13.88
C ARG A 361 -0.62 -23.52 -13.07
N PRO A 362 -0.27 -24.32 -12.03
CA PRO A 362 -1.22 -24.80 -11.04
C PRO A 362 -1.99 -23.64 -10.39
N ARG A 363 -3.28 -23.83 -10.16
CA ARG A 363 -4.20 -22.74 -9.76
C ARG A 363 -5.38 -23.21 -8.90
N ARG A 364 -5.29 -24.40 -8.28
CA ARG A 364 -6.39 -25.01 -7.53
C ARG A 364 -6.84 -24.14 -6.36
N HIS A 365 -5.91 -23.53 -5.63
CA HIS A 365 -6.20 -22.64 -4.51
C HIS A 365 -6.68 -21.27 -4.98
N LEU A 366 -6.15 -20.75 -6.10
CA LEU A 366 -6.66 -19.53 -6.74
C LEU A 366 -8.14 -19.70 -7.17
N VAL A 367 -8.46 -20.82 -7.82
CA VAL A 367 -9.84 -21.19 -8.19
C VAL A 367 -10.73 -21.32 -6.96
N LEU A 368 -10.23 -21.97 -5.90
CA LEU A 368 -10.99 -22.11 -4.67
C LEU A 368 -11.29 -20.74 -4.03
N ALA A 369 -10.33 -19.81 -3.98
CA ALA A 369 -10.57 -18.46 -3.47
C ALA A 369 -11.75 -17.79 -4.20
N VAL A 370 -11.78 -17.91 -5.53
CA VAL A 370 -12.87 -17.38 -6.36
C VAL A 370 -14.19 -18.11 -6.11
N ALA A 371 -14.18 -19.44 -6.00
CA ALA A 371 -15.37 -20.23 -5.69
C ALA A 371 -15.99 -19.87 -4.32
N VAL A 372 -15.14 -19.73 -3.30
CA VAL A 372 -15.56 -19.28 -1.95
C VAL A 372 -16.17 -17.87 -2.03
N TRP A 373 -15.53 -16.95 -2.75
CA TRP A 373 -16.10 -15.62 -2.97
C TRP A 373 -17.48 -15.67 -3.63
N LEU A 374 -17.66 -16.45 -4.70
CA LEU A 374 -18.96 -16.59 -5.36
C LEU A 374 -20.06 -17.10 -4.41
N LEU A 375 -19.75 -17.99 -3.47
CA LEU A 375 -20.70 -18.45 -2.45
C LEU A 375 -21.11 -17.34 -1.48
N THR A 376 -20.22 -16.38 -1.21
CA THR A 376 -20.52 -15.22 -0.35
C THR A 376 -21.41 -14.17 -1.00
N LEU A 377 -21.61 -14.22 -2.32
CA LEU A 377 -22.41 -13.23 -3.05
C LEU A 377 -23.93 -13.42 -2.83
N PRO A 378 -24.73 -12.34 -2.81
CA PRO A 378 -26.18 -12.44 -2.78
C PRO A 378 -26.71 -13.25 -3.97
N GLY A 379 -27.72 -14.09 -3.73
CA GLY A 379 -28.31 -14.90 -4.81
C GLY A 379 -27.52 -16.17 -5.16
N SER A 380 -26.49 -16.53 -4.39
CA SER A 380 -25.76 -17.79 -4.46
C SER A 380 -26.59 -19.05 -4.10
N GLY A 381 -27.92 -18.93 -4.03
CA GLY A 381 -28.82 -20.08 -3.88
C GLY A 381 -29.05 -20.77 -5.23
N GLY A 382 -28.66 -22.04 -5.34
CA GLY A 382 -28.84 -22.84 -6.55
C GLY A 382 -27.67 -23.79 -6.82
N ASP A 383 -27.68 -24.41 -8.00
CA ASP A 383 -26.54 -25.22 -8.45
C ASP A 383 -25.36 -24.36 -8.93
N ALA A 384 -24.17 -24.96 -9.01
CA ALA A 384 -22.93 -24.27 -9.41
C ALA A 384 -23.05 -23.57 -10.77
N ARG A 385 -23.77 -24.17 -11.72
CA ARG A 385 -23.98 -23.61 -13.07
C ARG A 385 -24.80 -22.34 -13.04
N THR A 386 -25.83 -22.29 -12.20
CA THR A 386 -26.68 -21.11 -12.06
C THR A 386 -25.92 -19.96 -11.41
N MET A 387 -25.12 -20.26 -10.38
CA MET A 387 -24.27 -19.27 -9.72
C MET A 387 -23.26 -18.62 -10.67
N LEU A 388 -22.58 -19.41 -11.49
CA LEU A 388 -21.61 -18.89 -12.46
C LEU A 388 -22.27 -18.03 -13.54
N ARG A 389 -23.46 -18.42 -14.02
CA ARG A 389 -24.22 -17.61 -14.98
C ARG A 389 -24.65 -16.27 -14.39
N GLN A 390 -25.13 -16.25 -13.15
CA GLN A 390 -25.55 -15.03 -12.47
C GLN A 390 -24.41 -14.04 -12.26
N HIS A 391 -23.21 -14.55 -11.95
CA HIS A 391 -22.04 -13.73 -11.60
C HIS A 391 -21.01 -13.61 -12.74
N HIS A 392 -21.37 -14.02 -13.96
CA HIS A 392 -20.49 -14.01 -15.14
C HIS A 392 -19.79 -12.66 -15.35
N ALA A 393 -20.54 -11.55 -15.19
CA ALA A 393 -20.00 -10.21 -15.39
C ALA A 393 -18.87 -9.87 -14.41
N LEU A 394 -18.87 -10.42 -13.19
CA LEU A 394 -17.84 -10.15 -12.18
C LEU A 394 -16.52 -10.86 -12.49
N LEU A 395 -16.57 -11.98 -13.22
CA LEU A 395 -15.38 -12.69 -13.68
C LEU A 395 -14.79 -12.05 -14.96
N GLY A 396 -15.53 -11.15 -15.62
CA GLY A 396 -15.12 -10.51 -16.87
C GLY A 396 -14.75 -11.55 -17.93
N THR A 397 -13.61 -11.35 -18.59
CA THR A 397 -13.10 -12.26 -19.62
C THR A 397 -12.63 -13.61 -19.08
N LEU A 398 -12.60 -13.85 -17.76
CA LEU A 398 -12.27 -15.17 -17.20
C LEU A 398 -13.42 -16.15 -17.39
N ALA A 399 -14.66 -15.64 -17.40
CA ALA A 399 -15.85 -16.48 -17.58
C ALA A 399 -15.93 -17.13 -18.98
N ASP A 400 -15.23 -16.59 -19.96
CA ASP A 400 -15.20 -17.12 -21.33
C ASP A 400 -14.26 -18.33 -21.47
N ASP A 401 -13.45 -18.64 -20.45
CA ASP A 401 -12.59 -19.82 -20.44
C ASP A 401 -13.37 -21.08 -20.01
N PRO A 402 -13.55 -22.07 -20.91
CA PRO A 402 -14.33 -23.27 -20.61
C PRO A 402 -13.66 -24.20 -19.59
N HIS A 403 -12.32 -24.21 -19.54
CA HIS A 403 -11.59 -25.02 -18.57
C HIS A 403 -11.73 -24.43 -17.17
N LEU A 404 -11.55 -23.11 -17.03
CA LEU A 404 -11.77 -22.44 -15.76
C LEU A 404 -13.23 -22.59 -15.29
N THR A 405 -14.19 -22.47 -16.21
CA THR A 405 -15.61 -22.66 -15.88
C THR A 405 -15.88 -24.06 -15.33
N ALA A 406 -15.25 -25.09 -15.88
CA ALA A 406 -15.36 -26.46 -15.36
C ALA A 406 -14.71 -26.60 -13.98
N GLU A 407 -13.50 -26.06 -13.79
CA GLU A 407 -12.79 -26.07 -12.50
C GLU A 407 -13.60 -25.35 -11.40
N LEU A 408 -14.19 -24.20 -11.71
CA LEU A 408 -15.07 -23.47 -10.78
C LEU A 408 -16.34 -24.26 -10.46
N GLN A 409 -16.96 -24.91 -11.44
CA GLN A 409 -18.14 -25.76 -11.20
C GLN A 409 -17.82 -26.90 -10.24
N GLU A 410 -16.69 -27.59 -10.47
CA GLU A 410 -16.23 -28.68 -9.61
C GLU A 410 -15.94 -28.18 -8.19
N ALA A 411 -15.20 -27.08 -8.05
CA ALA A 411 -14.88 -26.49 -6.75
C ALA A 411 -16.16 -26.11 -5.97
N LEU A 412 -17.14 -25.49 -6.63
CA LEU A 412 -18.42 -25.12 -6.02
C LEU A 412 -19.22 -26.35 -5.56
N VAL A 413 -19.22 -27.43 -6.34
CA VAL A 413 -19.89 -28.70 -5.96
C VAL A 413 -19.22 -29.33 -4.74
N LEU A 414 -17.89 -29.40 -4.72
CA LEU A 414 -17.13 -29.96 -3.60
C LEU A 414 -17.33 -29.16 -2.31
N LEU A 415 -17.34 -27.82 -2.42
CA LEU A 415 -17.63 -26.93 -1.30
C LEU A 415 -19.05 -27.13 -0.77
N ALA A 416 -20.05 -27.21 -1.65
CA ALA A 416 -21.45 -27.46 -1.25
C ALA A 416 -21.65 -28.82 -0.57
N ALA A 417 -20.86 -29.83 -0.96
CA ALA A 417 -20.88 -31.15 -0.34
C ALA A 417 -20.10 -31.23 0.99
N GLY A 418 -19.37 -30.18 1.37
CA GLY A 418 -18.49 -30.18 2.56
C GLY A 418 -17.31 -31.16 2.44
N THR A 419 -16.97 -31.57 1.22
CA THR A 419 -15.93 -32.58 0.94
C THR A 419 -14.62 -31.97 0.46
N PHE A 420 -14.56 -30.64 0.33
CA PHE A 420 -13.34 -29.96 -0.11
C PHE A 420 -12.28 -29.96 1.00
N ASP A 421 -11.18 -30.66 0.74
CA ASP A 421 -9.96 -30.60 1.56
C ASP A 421 -8.96 -29.62 0.91
N PRO A 422 -8.64 -28.49 1.56
CA PRO A 422 -7.64 -27.54 1.06
C PRO A 422 -6.20 -28.01 1.24
N ARG A 423 -5.95 -29.19 1.82
CA ARG A 423 -4.60 -29.76 1.87
C ARG A 423 -4.11 -30.14 0.46
N PRO A 424 -2.81 -30.00 0.17
CA PRO A 424 -2.24 -30.48 -1.08
C PRO A 424 -2.47 -32.00 -1.19
N THR A 425 -2.92 -32.46 -2.35
CA THR A 425 -3.24 -33.87 -2.64
C THR A 425 -2.03 -34.81 -2.51
N ASP A 426 -0.82 -34.27 -2.44
CA ASP A 426 0.44 -35.02 -2.35
C ASP A 426 1.11 -34.94 -0.97
N ALA A 427 0.43 -34.40 0.07
CA ALA A 427 0.97 -34.51 1.43
C ALA A 427 0.89 -35.99 1.87
N PRO A 428 2.02 -36.65 2.20
CA PRO A 428 1.97 -38.00 2.74
C PRO A 428 1.11 -37.97 3.99
N GLU A 429 0.12 -38.86 4.07
CA GLU A 429 -0.65 -39.08 5.28
C GLU A 429 0.34 -39.40 6.41
N GLU A 430 0.53 -38.46 7.34
CA GLU A 430 1.13 -38.78 8.63
C GLU A 430 0.22 -39.82 9.29
N THR A 431 0.64 -41.08 9.15
CA THR A 431 -0.04 -42.24 9.72
C THR A 431 0.16 -42.16 11.24
N PRO A 432 -0.90 -42.41 12.05
CA PRO A 432 -0.95 -42.05 13.47
C PRO A 432 0.10 -42.72 14.36
#